data_AF-A0AAJ1XB83-F1
#
_entry.id   AF-A0AAJ1XB83-F1
#
_cell.length_a   1.000
_cell.length_b   1.000
_cell.length_c   1.000
_cell.angle_alpha   90.00
_cell.angle_beta   90.00
_cell.angle_gamma   90.00
#
_symmetry.space_group_name_H-M   'P 1'
#
loop_
_entity.id
_entity.type
_entity.pdbx_description
1 polymer ?
#
loop_
_entity_poly.entity_id
_entity_poly.type
_entity_poly.pdbx_seq_one_letter_code
_entity_poly.pdbx_strand_id
1 'polypeptide(L)'
;VVNDMYVESVRGGVYAPNQRVITPVTVGSSKMSSGKRVSTVRFYVDNKLVGQRKVALDPNEKRTVYFDWTTPNYVTSGELKATINDPPEFEEADMTNNMKKANYRIDDSIPISKNSCTPEENMNIGIAGTRQVTDEDGITYEVEYYEFLTTHILDLAPKKIRAGYGFTFKVENEYINELTGALNYGRKGTVTSYFPEDFDEMNSSYKMIKASESSNSDDTQYLAMFDLDKAYVQKYSGKVKRNSFNDNNEDEYVKPEGETKRYTSFDREDGKYPIKVVARGYGINNLSSCIASEEVEVTGSPFNDYITRSIDPNNPFPGGMPGFNWQGKTTIIDREKDYYNGKEKGDKQKAKLELSPEEINRIKGTKPSEVSKNKAKEFNNNLQNNQE
;
A
#
# COMPACT_ATOMS: atom_id res chain seq x y z
N VAL A 1 -26.82 -35.68 -28.90
CA VAL A 1 -25.98 -34.50 -28.62
C VAL A 1 -26.57 -33.90 -27.36
N VAL A 2 -25.76 -33.73 -26.32
CA VAL A 2 -26.26 -33.41 -24.98
C VAL A 2 -25.45 -32.23 -24.45
N ASN A 3 -26.10 -31.33 -23.73
CA ASN A 3 -25.42 -30.22 -23.05
C ASN A 3 -24.48 -30.76 -21.97
N ASP A 4 -23.37 -30.07 -21.76
CA ASP A 4 -22.41 -30.40 -20.71
C ASP A 4 -21.70 -29.10 -20.34
N MET A 5 -22.14 -28.50 -19.23
CA MET A 5 -21.54 -27.31 -18.65
C MET A 5 -20.60 -27.75 -17.54
N TYR A 6 -19.67 -26.90 -17.16
CA TYR A 6 -18.78 -27.23 -16.04
C TYR A 6 -18.24 -25.99 -15.36
N VAL A 7 -17.86 -26.17 -14.10
CA VAL A 7 -17.01 -25.22 -13.39
C VAL A 7 -15.57 -25.72 -13.51
N GLU A 8 -14.72 -24.95 -14.19
CA GLU A 8 -13.31 -25.27 -14.33
C GLU A 8 -12.53 -24.94 -13.06
N SER A 9 -12.74 -23.74 -12.52
CA SER A 9 -12.00 -23.27 -11.35
C SER A 9 -12.76 -22.27 -10.50
N VAL A 10 -12.43 -22.26 -9.20
CA VAL A 10 -12.77 -21.23 -8.23
C VAL A 10 -11.48 -20.85 -7.52
N ARG A 11 -11.15 -19.56 -7.44
CA ARG A 11 -9.89 -19.13 -6.82
C ARG A 11 -10.07 -18.86 -5.32
N GLY A 12 -9.37 -19.64 -4.51
CA GLY A 12 -9.17 -19.38 -3.08
C GLY A 12 -8.01 -18.43 -2.79
N GLY A 13 -7.71 -18.21 -1.52
CA GLY A 13 -6.64 -17.28 -1.14
C GLY A 13 -6.44 -17.06 0.35
N VAL A 14 -5.59 -16.09 0.66
CA VAL A 14 -5.29 -15.59 2.02
C VAL A 14 -5.73 -14.15 2.05
N TYR A 15 -6.56 -13.80 3.03
CA TYR A 15 -7.17 -12.48 3.10
C TYR A 15 -7.09 -11.91 4.50
N ALA A 16 -7.16 -10.58 4.62
CA ALA A 16 -7.34 -9.92 5.90
C ALA A 16 -8.77 -10.15 6.42
N PRO A 17 -9.03 -9.99 7.72
CA PRO A 17 -10.39 -9.99 8.24
C PRO A 17 -11.17 -8.77 7.71
N ASN A 18 -12.47 -8.94 7.41
CA ASN A 18 -13.35 -7.89 6.85
C ASN A 18 -12.86 -7.27 5.52
N GLN A 19 -12.07 -7.99 4.75
CA GLN A 19 -11.60 -7.57 3.43
C GLN A 19 -12.67 -7.81 2.38
N ARG A 20 -12.96 -6.81 1.55
CA ARG A 20 -13.72 -7.00 0.30
C ARG A 20 -12.85 -7.72 -0.72
N VAL A 21 -13.34 -8.84 -1.26
CA VAL A 21 -12.62 -9.76 -2.15
C VAL A 21 -13.44 -9.99 -3.41
N ILE A 22 -12.76 -9.93 -4.56
CA ILE A 22 -13.32 -10.35 -5.85
C ILE A 22 -12.72 -11.72 -6.19
N THR A 23 -13.57 -12.74 -6.25
CA THR A 23 -13.16 -14.12 -6.58
C THR A 23 -13.49 -14.45 -8.04
N PRO A 24 -12.50 -14.77 -8.89
CA PRO A 24 -12.75 -15.32 -10.22
C PRO A 24 -13.24 -16.77 -10.14
N VAL A 25 -14.22 -17.07 -11.00
CA VAL A 25 -14.78 -18.39 -11.25
C VAL A 25 -14.78 -18.61 -12.76
N THR A 26 -14.04 -19.61 -13.23
CA THR A 26 -14.04 -20.00 -14.65
C THR A 26 -15.03 -21.13 -14.87
N VAL A 27 -15.95 -20.91 -15.81
CA VAL A 27 -16.95 -21.88 -16.26
C VAL A 27 -16.80 -22.11 -17.75
N GLY A 28 -17.27 -23.25 -18.24
CA GLY A 28 -17.21 -23.56 -19.66
C GLY A 28 -18.33 -24.47 -20.12
N SER A 29 -18.43 -24.60 -21.44
CA SER A 29 -19.26 -25.59 -22.10
C SER A 29 -18.39 -26.58 -22.85
N SER A 30 -18.76 -27.85 -22.79
CA SER A 30 -18.07 -28.91 -23.50
C SER A 30 -18.11 -28.69 -25.01
N LYS A 31 -17.09 -29.19 -25.72
CA LYS A 31 -17.10 -29.17 -27.19
C LYS A 31 -18.24 -29.99 -27.78
N MET A 32 -18.76 -30.95 -27.01
CA MET A 32 -19.85 -31.86 -27.43
C MET A 32 -21.25 -31.31 -27.15
N SER A 33 -21.36 -30.14 -26.50
CA SER A 33 -22.63 -29.46 -26.24
C SER A 33 -23.38 -29.18 -27.54
N SER A 34 -24.71 -29.29 -27.51
CA SER A 34 -25.57 -29.16 -28.70
C SER A 34 -25.60 -27.74 -29.28
N GLY A 35 -25.33 -26.74 -28.46
CA GLY A 35 -25.45 -25.35 -28.85
C GLY A 35 -25.19 -24.40 -27.70
N LYS A 36 -25.52 -23.13 -27.94
CA LYS A 36 -25.37 -22.06 -26.95
C LYS A 36 -26.32 -22.29 -25.78
N ARG A 37 -25.78 -22.28 -24.57
CA ARG A 37 -26.59 -22.35 -23.34
C ARG A 37 -26.39 -21.12 -22.48
N VAL A 38 -27.49 -20.70 -21.86
CA VAL A 38 -27.47 -19.69 -20.80
C VAL A 38 -27.80 -20.38 -19.49
N SER A 39 -26.88 -20.31 -18.53
CA SER A 39 -27.06 -20.93 -17.22
C SER A 39 -26.66 -19.99 -16.10
N THR A 40 -27.24 -20.17 -14.92
CA THR A 40 -26.86 -19.42 -13.73
C THR A 40 -25.63 -20.04 -13.06
N VAL A 41 -24.56 -19.26 -12.96
CA VAL A 41 -23.43 -19.53 -12.08
C VAL A 41 -23.75 -19.00 -10.69
N ARG A 42 -23.62 -19.83 -9.66
CA ARG A 42 -23.89 -19.47 -8.26
C ARG A 42 -22.61 -19.57 -7.46
N PHE A 43 -22.31 -18.56 -6.65
CA PHE A 43 -21.14 -18.49 -5.79
C PHE A 43 -21.52 -18.48 -4.33
N TYR A 44 -20.86 -19.32 -3.55
CA TYR A 44 -21.13 -19.57 -2.15
C TYR A 44 -19.87 -19.38 -1.32
N VAL A 45 -20.04 -18.78 -0.15
CA VAL A 45 -19.03 -18.69 0.91
C VAL A 45 -19.61 -19.45 2.11
N ASP A 46 -18.91 -20.48 2.56
CA ASP A 46 -19.34 -21.35 3.67
C ASP A 46 -20.79 -21.83 3.54
N ASN A 47 -21.13 -22.31 2.33
CA ASN A 47 -22.46 -22.75 1.90
C ASN A 47 -23.57 -21.68 1.89
N LYS A 48 -23.28 -20.42 2.21
CA LYS A 48 -24.20 -19.31 2.00
C LYS A 48 -24.07 -18.78 0.59
N LEU A 49 -25.17 -18.69 -0.15
CA LEU A 49 -25.18 -18.04 -1.47
C LEU A 49 -24.85 -16.56 -1.30
N VAL A 50 -23.78 -16.09 -1.95
CA VAL A 50 -23.34 -14.69 -1.90
C VAL A 50 -23.61 -13.96 -3.21
N GLY A 51 -23.60 -14.67 -4.34
CA GLY A 51 -23.94 -14.07 -5.62
C GLY A 51 -24.35 -15.12 -6.64
N GLN A 52 -25.08 -14.68 -7.66
CA GLN A 52 -25.44 -15.50 -8.80
C GLN A 52 -25.45 -14.66 -10.07
N ARG A 53 -25.05 -15.24 -11.21
CA ARG A 53 -24.91 -14.53 -12.48
C ARG A 53 -25.27 -15.45 -13.63
N LYS A 54 -26.03 -14.95 -14.61
CA LYS A 54 -26.24 -15.68 -15.87
C LYS A 54 -25.00 -15.58 -16.75
N VAL A 55 -24.60 -16.69 -17.32
CA VAL A 55 -23.54 -16.76 -18.33
C VAL A 55 -24.10 -17.41 -19.59
N ALA A 56 -23.74 -16.84 -20.74
CA ALA A 56 -23.95 -17.47 -22.03
C ALA A 56 -22.63 -18.10 -22.47
N LEU A 57 -22.68 -19.36 -22.91
CA LEU A 57 -21.53 -20.08 -23.43
C LEU A 57 -21.90 -20.81 -24.73
N ASP A 58 -21.15 -20.55 -25.79
CA ASP A 58 -21.10 -21.39 -26.98
C ASP A 58 -20.38 -22.72 -26.68
N PRO A 59 -20.62 -23.80 -27.47
CA PRO A 59 -19.87 -25.04 -27.33
C PRO A 59 -18.35 -24.80 -27.41
N ASN A 60 -17.59 -25.42 -26.50
CA ASN A 60 -16.15 -25.22 -26.32
C ASN A 60 -15.73 -23.81 -25.85
N GLU A 61 -16.67 -22.94 -25.48
CA GLU A 61 -16.36 -21.64 -24.88
C GLU A 61 -16.06 -21.78 -23.39
N LYS A 62 -15.15 -20.93 -22.90
CA LYS A 62 -14.90 -20.72 -21.49
C LYS A 62 -15.05 -19.25 -21.17
N ARG A 63 -15.58 -18.97 -19.98
CA ARG A 63 -15.71 -17.61 -19.49
C ARG A 63 -15.36 -17.57 -18.01
N THR A 64 -14.59 -16.56 -17.63
CA THR A 64 -14.38 -16.22 -16.22
C THR A 64 -15.39 -15.15 -15.82
N VAL A 65 -16.16 -15.45 -14.78
CA VAL A 65 -17.02 -14.50 -14.09
C VAL A 65 -16.46 -14.25 -12.71
N TYR A 66 -16.69 -13.05 -12.18
CA TYR A 66 -16.14 -12.67 -10.89
C TYR A 66 -17.26 -12.32 -9.91
N PHE A 67 -17.05 -12.68 -8.65
CA PHE A 67 -18.00 -12.49 -7.56
C PHE A 67 -17.37 -11.69 -6.43
N ASP A 68 -18.08 -10.66 -6.00
CA ASP A 68 -17.71 -9.81 -4.88
C ASP A 68 -18.30 -10.34 -3.57
N TRP A 69 -17.47 -10.37 -2.52
CA TRP A 69 -17.86 -10.78 -1.17
C TRP A 69 -16.93 -10.14 -0.15
N THR A 70 -17.29 -10.21 1.14
CA THR A 70 -16.43 -9.72 2.23
C THR A 70 -16.03 -10.88 3.11
N THR A 71 -14.74 -10.99 3.42
CA THR A 71 -14.22 -12.04 4.29
C THR A 71 -14.76 -11.87 5.71
N PRO A 72 -15.18 -12.98 6.35
CA PRO A 72 -15.58 -12.93 7.75
C PRO A 72 -14.39 -12.61 8.66
N ASN A 73 -14.67 -12.01 9.82
CA ASN A 73 -13.67 -11.73 10.87
C ASN A 73 -13.77 -12.67 12.09
N TYR A 74 -14.56 -13.73 11.98
CA TYR A 74 -14.85 -14.66 13.08
C TYR A 74 -14.40 -16.10 12.80
N VAL A 75 -13.79 -16.36 11.64
CA VAL A 75 -13.19 -17.66 11.28
C VAL A 75 -11.77 -17.47 10.76
N THR A 76 -10.93 -18.50 10.93
CA THR A 76 -9.55 -18.52 10.45
C THR A 76 -9.42 -19.13 9.05
N SER A 77 -10.43 -19.88 8.61
CA SER A 77 -10.54 -20.41 7.25
C SER A 77 -11.97 -20.80 6.91
N GLY A 78 -12.25 -20.98 5.63
CA GLY A 78 -13.54 -21.43 5.13
C GLY A 78 -13.48 -21.95 3.69
N GLU A 79 -14.64 -22.27 3.14
CA GLU A 79 -14.82 -22.86 1.82
C GLU A 79 -15.51 -21.89 0.86
N LEU A 80 -14.92 -21.74 -0.32
CA LEU A 80 -15.55 -21.14 -1.49
C LEU A 80 -16.08 -22.25 -2.38
N LYS A 81 -17.29 -22.08 -2.91
CA LYS A 81 -17.91 -23.03 -3.83
C LYS A 81 -18.56 -22.26 -4.97
N ALA A 82 -18.39 -22.73 -6.19
CA ALA A 82 -19.19 -22.26 -7.32
C ALA A 82 -19.87 -23.44 -8.00
N THR A 83 -21.07 -23.19 -8.49
CA THR A 83 -21.85 -24.15 -9.26
C THR A 83 -22.38 -23.51 -10.54
N ILE A 84 -22.61 -24.30 -11.57
CA ILE A 84 -23.33 -23.92 -12.80
C ILE A 84 -24.37 -25.00 -13.10
N ASN A 85 -25.54 -24.62 -13.61
CA ASN A 85 -26.66 -25.54 -13.82
C ASN A 85 -26.98 -26.42 -12.58
N ASP A 86 -26.82 -25.84 -11.38
CA ASP A 86 -27.14 -26.48 -10.10
C ASP A 86 -27.84 -25.44 -9.18
N PRO A 87 -29.15 -25.61 -8.90
CA PRO A 87 -30.01 -26.70 -9.38
C PRO A 87 -30.17 -26.71 -10.92
N PRO A 88 -30.47 -27.87 -11.53
CA PRO A 88 -30.62 -28.00 -12.98
C PRO A 88 -31.70 -27.08 -13.56
N GLU A 89 -31.29 -26.26 -14.53
CA GLU A 89 -32.09 -25.38 -15.39
C GLU A 89 -32.39 -26.06 -16.73
N PHE A 90 -31.54 -27.00 -17.16
CA PHE A 90 -31.73 -27.86 -18.32
C PHE A 90 -30.99 -29.20 -18.14
N GLU A 91 -31.30 -30.19 -18.99
CA GLU A 91 -30.67 -31.51 -18.96
C GLU A 91 -29.24 -31.49 -19.50
N GLU A 92 -28.33 -32.18 -18.80
CA GLU A 92 -26.93 -32.34 -19.18
C GLU A 92 -26.49 -33.81 -19.17
N ALA A 93 -25.43 -34.11 -19.93
CA ALA A 93 -24.83 -35.45 -20.00
C ALA A 93 -24.04 -35.80 -18.74
N ASP A 94 -23.37 -34.81 -18.15
CA ASP A 94 -22.60 -34.96 -16.93
C ASP A 94 -22.94 -33.79 -16.01
N MET A 95 -23.47 -34.07 -14.83
CA MET A 95 -23.72 -33.05 -13.80
C MET A 95 -22.65 -33.06 -12.70
N THR A 96 -21.67 -33.96 -12.77
CA THR A 96 -20.67 -34.13 -11.71
C THR A 96 -19.55 -33.10 -11.76
N ASN A 97 -19.36 -32.47 -12.93
CA ASN A 97 -18.40 -31.41 -13.23
C ASN A 97 -18.98 -29.98 -13.04
N ASN A 98 -20.26 -29.88 -12.65
CA ASN A 98 -20.98 -28.62 -12.45
C ASN A 98 -20.63 -27.89 -11.15
N MET A 99 -19.62 -28.35 -10.41
CA MET A 99 -19.22 -27.75 -9.13
C MET A 99 -17.72 -27.80 -8.91
N LYS A 100 -17.17 -26.71 -8.39
CA LYS A 100 -15.81 -26.64 -7.85
C LYS A 100 -15.78 -25.95 -6.50
N LYS A 101 -14.80 -26.34 -5.70
CA LYS A 101 -14.49 -25.80 -4.39
C LYS A 101 -13.07 -25.28 -4.32
N ALA A 102 -12.87 -24.29 -3.47
CA ALA A 102 -11.56 -23.79 -3.07
C ALA A 102 -11.60 -23.39 -1.60
N ASN A 103 -10.44 -23.26 -0.96
CA ASN A 103 -10.36 -22.82 0.43
C ASN A 103 -9.85 -21.38 0.50
N TYR A 104 -10.34 -20.64 1.49
CA TYR A 104 -9.76 -19.38 1.88
C TYR A 104 -9.28 -19.44 3.34
N ARG A 105 -8.30 -18.61 3.68
CA ARG A 105 -7.86 -18.39 5.07
C ARG A 105 -7.78 -16.91 5.39
N ILE A 106 -8.04 -16.61 6.66
CA ILE A 106 -7.90 -15.28 7.23
C ILE A 106 -6.56 -15.21 7.95
N ASP A 107 -5.80 -14.16 7.65
CA ASP A 107 -4.52 -13.88 8.30
C ASP A 107 -4.66 -12.60 9.13
N ASP A 108 -4.84 -12.78 10.43
CA ASP A 108 -5.00 -11.70 11.41
C ASP A 108 -3.74 -10.86 11.59
N SER A 109 -2.58 -11.31 11.07
CA SER A 109 -1.38 -10.48 11.02
C SER A 109 -1.46 -9.37 9.96
N ILE A 110 -2.46 -9.44 9.06
CA ILE A 110 -2.74 -8.37 8.11
C ILE A 110 -3.49 -7.23 8.85
N PRO A 111 -2.88 -6.05 9.02
CA PRO A 111 -3.39 -5.02 9.93
C PRO A 111 -4.73 -4.41 9.48
N ILE A 112 -5.72 -4.39 10.38
CA ILE A 112 -6.92 -3.56 10.26
C ILE A 112 -6.63 -2.20 10.92
N SER A 113 -6.00 -1.30 10.18
CA SER A 113 -5.58 0.00 10.72
C SER A 113 -6.69 1.07 10.68
N LYS A 114 -6.59 2.12 11.52
CA LYS A 114 -7.41 3.35 11.42
C LYS A 114 -7.24 4.07 10.08
N ASN A 115 -6.18 3.75 9.34
CA ASN A 115 -5.83 4.25 8.01
C ASN A 115 -6.33 3.33 6.90
N SER A 116 -7.47 2.66 7.15
CA SER A 116 -8.10 1.71 6.24
C SER A 116 -8.81 2.39 5.08
N CYS A 117 -9.26 1.56 4.15
CA CYS A 117 -10.01 1.97 2.98
C CYS A 117 -11.46 2.24 3.34
N THR A 118 -11.99 3.38 2.92
CA THR A 118 -13.42 3.67 3.04
C THR A 118 -14.22 2.91 1.97
N PRO A 119 -15.54 2.71 2.16
CA PRO A 119 -16.39 2.08 1.14
C PRO A 119 -16.35 2.79 -0.22
N GLU A 120 -16.28 4.13 -0.22
CA GLU A 120 -16.19 4.95 -1.43
C GLU A 120 -14.86 4.78 -2.19
N GLU A 121 -13.80 4.41 -1.48
CA GLU A 121 -12.47 4.13 -2.05
C GLU A 121 -12.35 2.70 -2.59
N ASN A 122 -13.40 1.90 -2.43
CA ASN A 122 -13.44 0.48 -2.77
C ASN A 122 -14.64 0.11 -3.65
N MET A 123 -15.08 0.99 -4.55
CA MET A 123 -16.11 0.69 -5.55
C MET A 123 -15.49 -0.04 -6.75
N ASN A 124 -15.11 -1.29 -6.54
CA ASN A 124 -14.22 -2.03 -7.43
C ASN A 124 -14.94 -2.98 -8.42
N ILE A 125 -16.26 -2.92 -8.47
CA ILE A 125 -17.11 -3.71 -9.38
C ILE A 125 -18.25 -2.84 -9.93
N GLY A 126 -18.60 -3.03 -11.19
CA GLY A 126 -19.74 -2.36 -11.83
C GLY A 126 -20.29 -3.16 -13.01
N ILE A 127 -21.53 -2.88 -13.41
CA ILE A 127 -22.12 -3.45 -14.63
C ILE A 127 -21.55 -2.68 -15.83
N ALA A 128 -20.75 -3.35 -16.65
CA ALA A 128 -20.19 -2.80 -17.87
C ALA A 128 -21.22 -2.70 -19.01
N GLY A 129 -22.21 -3.59 -19.01
CA GLY A 129 -23.34 -3.55 -19.94
C GLY A 129 -24.16 -4.83 -19.92
N THR A 130 -25.25 -4.81 -20.69
CA THR A 130 -26.22 -5.90 -20.72
C THR A 130 -26.51 -6.29 -22.17
N ARG A 131 -26.58 -7.60 -22.47
CA ARG A 131 -26.94 -8.11 -23.81
C ARG A 131 -28.10 -9.10 -23.71
N GLN A 132 -28.97 -9.06 -24.71
CA GLN A 132 -29.97 -10.12 -24.93
C GLN A 132 -29.28 -11.29 -25.63
N VAL A 133 -29.42 -12.50 -25.08
CA VAL A 133 -28.85 -13.73 -25.62
C VAL A 133 -29.92 -14.80 -25.68
N THR A 134 -30.11 -15.38 -26.86
CA THR A 134 -31.01 -16.52 -27.05
C THR A 134 -30.22 -17.82 -26.97
N ASP A 135 -30.69 -18.76 -26.16
CA ASP A 135 -30.13 -20.11 -26.06
C ASP A 135 -30.58 -21.02 -27.22
N GLU A 136 -30.08 -22.26 -27.24
CA GLU A 136 -30.45 -23.22 -28.27
C GLU A 136 -31.91 -23.65 -28.27
N ASP A 137 -32.63 -23.51 -27.15
CA ASP A 137 -34.06 -23.79 -27.05
C ASP A 137 -34.93 -22.61 -27.53
N GLY A 138 -34.30 -21.51 -27.94
CA GLY A 138 -34.99 -20.30 -28.41
C GLY A 138 -35.44 -19.37 -27.27
N ILE A 139 -35.00 -19.61 -26.03
CA ILE A 139 -35.33 -18.76 -24.88
C ILE A 139 -34.32 -17.60 -24.83
N THR A 140 -34.84 -16.38 -24.83
CA THR A 140 -34.03 -15.17 -24.72
C THR A 140 -33.86 -14.74 -23.27
N TYR A 141 -32.63 -14.46 -22.90
CA TYR A 141 -32.24 -13.99 -21.57
C TYR A 141 -31.49 -12.69 -21.64
N GLU A 142 -31.68 -11.89 -20.60
CA GLU A 142 -30.83 -10.75 -20.32
C GLU A 142 -29.58 -11.20 -19.55
N VAL A 143 -28.40 -10.92 -20.13
CA VAL A 143 -27.10 -11.31 -19.57
C VAL A 143 -26.28 -10.06 -19.29
N GLU A 144 -25.94 -9.86 -18.01
CA GLU A 144 -25.11 -8.76 -17.54
C GLU A 144 -23.61 -9.09 -17.62
N TYR A 145 -22.84 -8.15 -18.11
CA TYR A 145 -21.39 -8.15 -18.21
C TYR A 145 -20.85 -7.14 -17.22
N TYR A 146 -19.85 -7.53 -16.45
CA TYR A 146 -19.32 -6.72 -15.36
C TYR A 146 -17.89 -6.27 -15.65
N GLU A 147 -17.46 -5.25 -14.94
CA GLU A 147 -16.08 -4.81 -14.85
C GLU A 147 -15.59 -4.82 -13.40
N PHE A 148 -14.29 -5.02 -13.24
CA PHE A 148 -13.63 -5.24 -11.96
C PHE A 148 -12.30 -4.48 -11.91
N LEU A 149 -11.94 -3.99 -10.73
CA LEU A 149 -10.64 -3.38 -10.46
C LEU A 149 -10.01 -4.01 -9.22
N THR A 150 -8.82 -4.57 -9.35
CA THR A 150 -8.05 -5.07 -8.21
C THR A 150 -6.74 -4.31 -8.11
N THR A 151 -6.30 -3.99 -6.87
CA THR A 151 -5.05 -3.27 -6.61
C THR A 151 -4.15 -4.09 -5.68
N HIS A 152 -2.87 -4.19 -6.00
CA HIS A 152 -1.85 -4.87 -5.20
C HIS A 152 -0.64 -3.97 -4.95
N ILE A 153 -0.06 -4.03 -3.76
CA ILE A 153 1.25 -3.45 -3.44
C ILE A 153 2.29 -4.55 -3.63
N LEU A 154 3.33 -4.27 -4.42
CA LEU A 154 4.41 -5.18 -4.75
C LEU A 154 5.76 -4.56 -4.36
N ASP A 155 6.79 -5.42 -4.21
CA ASP A 155 8.19 -5.01 -4.06
C ASP A 155 8.48 -3.99 -2.94
N LEU A 156 7.74 -4.02 -1.82
CA LEU A 156 7.98 -3.10 -0.70
C LEU A 156 9.37 -3.36 -0.07
N ALA A 157 10.29 -2.42 -0.25
CA ALA A 157 11.65 -2.51 0.26
C ALA A 157 12.32 -1.15 0.53
N PRO A 158 13.10 -0.99 1.61
CA PRO A 158 13.23 -1.92 2.73
C PRO A 158 11.96 -1.89 3.60
N LYS A 159 11.57 -3.02 4.21
CA LYS A 159 10.46 -3.05 5.17
C LYS A 159 10.83 -2.46 6.54
N LYS A 160 12.11 -2.32 6.84
CA LYS A 160 12.64 -1.70 8.07
C LYS A 160 13.66 -0.63 7.71
N ILE A 161 13.43 0.60 8.15
CA ILE A 161 14.25 1.77 7.82
C ILE A 161 14.51 2.62 9.07
N ARG A 162 15.50 3.50 8.97
CA ARG A 162 15.71 4.56 9.96
C ARG A 162 14.84 5.77 9.63
N ALA A 163 14.47 6.56 10.65
CA ALA A 163 13.85 7.86 10.41
C ALA A 163 14.73 8.73 9.47
N GLY A 164 14.11 9.41 8.51
CA GLY A 164 14.81 10.16 7.44
C GLY A 164 15.21 9.32 6.22
N TYR A 165 15.15 8.00 6.28
CA TYR A 165 15.50 7.11 5.17
C TYR A 165 14.28 6.83 4.29
N GLY A 166 14.56 6.35 3.07
CA GLY A 166 13.54 6.07 2.07
C GLY A 166 13.33 4.59 1.78
N PHE A 167 12.11 4.28 1.37
CA PHE A 167 11.67 2.97 0.88
C PHE A 167 10.99 3.13 -0.50
N THR A 168 10.83 2.02 -1.20
CA THR A 168 10.16 1.94 -2.50
C THR A 168 9.16 0.79 -2.51
N PHE A 169 8.19 0.88 -3.40
CA PHE A 169 7.21 -0.17 -3.70
C PHE A 169 6.60 0.13 -5.06
N LYS A 170 5.98 -0.90 -5.64
CA LYS A 170 5.19 -0.80 -6.87
C LYS A 170 3.74 -1.05 -6.57
N VAL A 171 2.87 -0.57 -7.46
CA VAL A 171 1.45 -0.89 -7.43
C VAL A 171 1.05 -1.54 -8.73
N GLU A 172 0.41 -2.69 -8.62
CA GLU A 172 -0.31 -3.34 -9.72
C GLU A 172 -1.77 -2.99 -9.65
N ASN A 173 -2.33 -2.54 -10.77
CA ASN A 173 -3.76 -2.53 -10.97
C ASN A 173 -4.14 -3.48 -12.09
N GLU A 174 -5.06 -4.36 -11.77
CA GLU A 174 -5.70 -5.27 -12.70
C GLU A 174 -7.14 -4.81 -12.92
N TYR A 175 -7.43 -4.33 -14.12
CA TYR A 175 -8.78 -3.99 -14.55
C TYR A 175 -9.27 -5.06 -15.53
N ILE A 176 -10.47 -5.57 -15.29
CA ILE A 176 -11.07 -6.62 -16.10
C ILE A 176 -12.43 -6.11 -16.56
N ASN A 177 -12.74 -6.26 -17.85
CA ASN A 177 -14.06 -5.97 -18.39
C ASN A 177 -14.53 -7.18 -19.21
N GLU A 178 -15.63 -7.78 -18.79
CA GLU A 178 -16.19 -8.94 -19.47
C GLU A 178 -16.81 -8.60 -20.83
N LEU A 179 -17.11 -7.32 -21.07
CA LEU A 179 -17.58 -6.82 -22.36
C LEU A 179 -16.37 -6.49 -23.25
N THR A 180 -16.12 -7.35 -24.24
CA THR A 180 -15.05 -7.14 -25.22
C THR A 180 -15.17 -5.79 -25.93
N GLY A 181 -14.03 -5.12 -26.16
CA GLY A 181 -13.94 -3.83 -26.85
C GLY A 181 -14.16 -2.59 -25.97
N ALA A 182 -14.31 -2.75 -24.66
CA ALA A 182 -14.47 -1.66 -23.70
C ALA A 182 -13.22 -1.38 -22.84
N LEU A 183 -12.07 -2.02 -23.10
CA LEU A 183 -10.88 -1.85 -22.26
C LEU A 183 -10.29 -0.44 -22.29
N ASN A 184 -10.53 0.34 -23.34
CA ASN A 184 -10.04 1.72 -23.42
C ASN A 184 -10.53 2.62 -22.27
N TYR A 185 -11.67 2.29 -21.66
CA TYR A 185 -12.17 2.99 -20.47
C TYR A 185 -11.31 2.70 -19.22
N GLY A 186 -10.70 1.50 -19.13
CA GLY A 186 -9.79 1.11 -18.04
C GLY A 186 -8.48 1.88 -18.00
N ARG A 187 -8.01 2.41 -19.13
CA ARG A 187 -6.66 2.99 -19.25
C ARG A 187 -6.48 4.38 -18.60
N LYS A 188 -7.59 5.03 -18.22
CA LYS A 188 -7.63 6.39 -17.65
C LYS A 188 -7.38 6.42 -16.14
N GLY A 189 -7.25 5.26 -15.53
CA GLY A 189 -7.06 5.12 -14.11
C GLY A 189 -5.84 5.85 -13.57
N THR A 190 -5.96 6.32 -12.32
CA THR A 190 -4.91 7.00 -11.57
C THR A 190 -4.70 6.29 -10.24
N VAL A 191 -3.48 6.38 -9.73
CA VAL A 191 -3.10 5.78 -8.46
C VAL A 191 -2.52 6.85 -7.55
N THR A 192 -2.99 6.85 -6.31
CA THR A 192 -2.47 7.72 -5.25
C THR A 192 -2.08 6.87 -4.06
N SER A 193 -0.88 7.10 -3.56
CA SER A 193 -0.37 6.47 -2.34
C SER A 193 -0.42 7.44 -1.17
N TYR A 194 -0.78 6.95 -0.01
CA TYR A 194 -0.89 7.67 1.25
C TYR A 194 -0.01 6.97 2.27
N PHE A 195 0.65 7.76 3.09
CA PHE A 195 1.44 7.30 4.23
C PHE A 195 1.21 8.33 5.32
N PRO A 196 0.96 7.90 6.56
CA PRO A 196 0.74 8.84 7.66
C PRO A 196 2.00 9.69 7.86
N GLU A 197 1.88 11.03 7.84
CA GLU A 197 3.01 11.92 8.18
C GLU A 197 3.09 12.20 9.67
N ASP A 198 1.93 12.18 10.34
CA ASP A 198 1.76 12.23 11.79
C ASP A 198 0.99 11.00 12.29
N PHE A 199 0.87 10.80 13.61
CA PHE A 199 0.25 9.61 14.22
C PHE A 199 -1.20 9.38 13.80
N ASP A 200 -1.91 10.40 13.29
CA ASP A 200 -3.35 10.34 13.06
C ASP A 200 -3.84 10.83 11.67
N GLU A 201 -2.99 11.42 10.80
CA GLU A 201 -3.49 12.04 9.55
C GLU A 201 -2.71 11.64 8.27
N MET A 202 -3.47 11.22 7.24
CA MET A 202 -2.99 10.95 5.87
C MET A 202 -2.78 12.23 5.06
N ASN A 203 -1.98 13.15 5.59
CA ASN A 203 -1.81 14.46 4.97
C ASN A 203 -0.88 14.47 3.75
N SER A 204 -0.05 13.42 3.55
CA SER A 204 0.67 13.25 2.29
C SER A 204 0.11 12.15 1.40
N SER A 205 -0.55 12.62 0.34
CA SER A 205 -0.88 11.85 -0.83
C SER A 205 0.16 12.10 -1.92
N TYR A 206 0.70 11.04 -2.51
CA TYR A 206 1.55 11.13 -3.69
C TYR A 206 0.90 10.39 -4.85
N LYS A 207 0.71 11.11 -5.95
CA LYS A 207 0.36 10.51 -7.23
C LYS A 207 1.48 9.56 -7.66
N MET A 208 1.10 8.39 -8.13
CA MET A 208 2.03 7.43 -8.70
C MET A 208 2.06 7.56 -10.23
N ILE A 209 3.21 7.24 -10.82
CA ILE A 209 3.45 7.36 -12.26
C ILE A 209 3.31 5.98 -12.87
N LYS A 210 2.53 5.88 -13.97
CA LYS A 210 2.38 4.63 -14.71
C LYS A 210 3.73 4.28 -15.34
N ALA A 211 4.27 3.13 -14.94
CA ALA A 211 5.57 2.63 -15.37
C ALA A 211 5.45 1.72 -16.60
N SER A 212 4.43 0.87 -16.63
CA SER A 212 4.12 0.01 -17.77
C SER A 212 2.64 -0.36 -17.80
N GLU A 213 2.18 -0.82 -18.96
CA GLU A 213 0.86 -1.38 -19.14
C GLU A 213 0.87 -2.53 -20.13
N SER A 214 -0.06 -3.47 -19.96
CA SER A 214 -0.31 -4.57 -20.89
C SER A 214 -1.79 -4.92 -20.93
N SER A 215 -2.22 -5.60 -21.99
CA SER A 215 -3.55 -6.18 -22.10
C SER A 215 -3.46 -7.60 -22.64
N ASN A 216 -4.45 -8.44 -22.31
CA ASN A 216 -4.54 -9.77 -22.89
C ASN A 216 -4.96 -9.72 -24.37
N SER A 217 -4.84 -10.86 -25.07
CA SER A 217 -5.18 -10.98 -26.49
C SER A 217 -6.65 -10.67 -26.80
N ASP A 218 -7.53 -10.96 -25.84
CA ASP A 218 -8.97 -10.90 -26.02
C ASP A 218 -9.55 -9.52 -25.65
N ASP A 219 -8.68 -8.57 -25.27
CA ASP A 219 -9.03 -7.20 -24.87
C ASP A 219 -10.12 -7.19 -23.78
N THR A 220 -9.95 -8.03 -22.76
CA THR A 220 -10.82 -8.13 -21.56
C THR A 220 -10.09 -7.87 -20.25
N GLN A 221 -8.76 -7.92 -20.23
CA GLN A 221 -7.92 -7.63 -19.08
C GLN A 221 -6.87 -6.57 -19.42
N TYR A 222 -6.71 -5.60 -18.53
CA TYR A 222 -5.71 -4.55 -18.59
C TYR A 222 -4.93 -4.52 -17.27
N LEU A 223 -3.61 -4.65 -17.37
CA LEU A 223 -2.69 -4.56 -16.25
C LEU A 223 -1.89 -3.27 -16.35
N ALA A 224 -1.74 -2.55 -15.25
CA ALA A 224 -0.91 -1.36 -15.17
C ALA A 224 -0.04 -1.38 -13.93
N MET A 225 1.26 -1.16 -14.14
CA MET A 225 2.25 -0.99 -13.08
C MET A 225 2.45 0.49 -12.79
N PHE A 226 2.53 0.84 -11.52
CA PHE A 226 2.79 2.20 -11.07
C PHE A 226 3.97 2.24 -10.12
N ASP A 227 4.86 3.19 -10.37
CA ASP A 227 5.98 3.51 -9.51
C ASP A 227 5.71 4.81 -8.75
N LEU A 228 6.38 4.97 -7.61
CA LEU A 228 6.45 6.26 -6.93
C LEU A 228 7.06 7.32 -7.86
N ASP A 229 6.49 8.52 -7.86
CA ASP A 229 7.08 9.65 -8.56
C ASP A 229 8.50 9.97 -8.04
N LYS A 230 9.34 10.57 -8.88
CA LYS A 230 10.73 10.89 -8.52
C LYS A 230 10.79 11.88 -7.36
N ALA A 231 11.63 11.54 -6.40
CA ALA A 231 11.99 12.38 -5.27
C ALA A 231 13.45 12.85 -5.39
N TYR A 232 13.67 14.11 -5.02
CA TYR A 232 14.96 14.79 -5.03
C TYR A 232 15.27 15.27 -3.62
N VAL A 233 16.39 14.79 -3.07
CA VAL A 233 16.83 15.17 -1.72
C VAL A 233 17.90 16.26 -1.86
N GLN A 234 17.61 17.45 -1.36
CA GLN A 234 18.56 18.56 -1.37
C GLN A 234 19.71 18.30 -0.38
N LYS A 235 20.95 18.54 -0.80
CA LYS A 235 22.11 18.42 0.09
C LYS A 235 21.99 19.42 1.25
N TYR A 236 22.43 18.99 2.43
CA TYR A 236 22.57 19.82 3.64
C TYR A 236 21.28 20.41 4.25
N SER A 237 20.12 20.31 3.59
CA SER A 237 18.83 20.76 4.15
C SER A 237 17.90 19.61 4.54
N GLY A 238 18.09 18.42 3.98
CA GLY A 238 17.18 17.28 4.16
C GLY A 238 15.80 17.47 3.52
N LYS A 239 15.58 18.55 2.76
CA LYS A 239 14.31 18.80 2.08
C LYS A 239 14.14 17.84 0.90
N VAL A 240 12.96 17.22 0.83
CA VAL A 240 12.56 16.32 -0.27
C VAL A 240 11.58 17.05 -1.16
N LYS A 241 11.92 17.17 -2.45
CA LYS A 241 11.02 17.69 -3.51
C LYS A 241 10.57 16.54 -4.40
N ARG A 242 9.34 16.60 -4.93
CA ARG A 242 8.80 15.65 -5.91
C ARG A 242 8.36 16.38 -7.17
N ASN A 243 8.47 15.72 -8.32
CA ASN A 243 8.00 16.20 -9.64
C ASN A 243 8.60 17.51 -10.20
N SER A 244 9.62 18.10 -9.57
CA SER A 244 10.21 19.38 -10.03
C SER A 244 11.60 19.17 -10.64
N PHE A 245 11.69 18.99 -11.96
CA PHE A 245 12.94 19.22 -12.70
C PHE A 245 13.04 20.64 -13.28
N ASN A 246 12.16 21.56 -12.86
CA ASN A 246 12.19 22.97 -13.25
C ASN A 246 12.45 23.85 -12.03
N ASP A 247 13.52 23.56 -11.30
CA ASP A 247 14.04 24.53 -10.34
C ASP A 247 15.22 25.24 -11.00
N ASN A 248 15.01 26.51 -11.36
CA ASN A 248 16.04 27.45 -11.82
C ASN A 248 17.03 27.84 -10.70
N ASN A 249 17.38 26.92 -9.81
CA ASN A 249 18.04 27.26 -8.56
C ASN A 249 19.30 26.41 -8.38
N GLU A 250 20.34 27.08 -7.91
CA GLU A 250 21.69 26.66 -7.52
C GLU A 250 21.71 25.55 -6.42
N ASP A 251 20.62 24.81 -6.25
CA ASP A 251 20.45 23.78 -5.24
C ASP A 251 21.19 22.49 -5.64
N GLU A 252 22.18 22.09 -4.85
CA GLU A 252 22.81 20.78 -5.00
C GLU A 252 21.92 19.67 -4.43
N TYR A 253 21.76 18.58 -5.18
CA TYR A 253 21.01 17.39 -4.78
C TYR A 253 21.93 16.21 -4.46
N VAL A 254 21.52 15.34 -3.55
CA VAL A 254 22.25 14.10 -3.21
C VAL A 254 22.36 13.21 -4.45
N LYS A 255 21.27 13.11 -5.22
CA LYS A 255 21.19 12.44 -6.52
C LYS A 255 20.48 13.34 -7.54
N PRO A 256 21.21 13.94 -8.50
CA PRO A 256 20.64 14.85 -9.48
C PRO A 256 19.55 14.22 -10.37
N GLU A 257 19.60 12.91 -10.61
CA GLU A 257 18.66 12.16 -11.43
C GLU A 257 17.33 11.83 -10.73
N GLY A 258 17.29 12.00 -9.40
CA GLY A 258 16.18 11.64 -8.52
C GLY A 258 16.03 10.13 -8.31
N GLU A 259 15.27 9.73 -7.29
CA GLU A 259 14.96 8.33 -7.00
C GLU A 259 13.45 8.12 -6.83
N THR A 260 12.93 6.94 -7.18
CA THR A 260 11.53 6.54 -6.96
C THR A 260 11.31 6.04 -5.54
N LYS A 261 11.67 6.86 -4.56
CA LYS A 261 11.58 6.55 -3.13
C LYS A 261 10.63 7.49 -2.41
N ARG A 262 9.99 6.95 -1.38
CA ARG A 262 9.30 7.73 -0.35
C ARG A 262 10.22 7.81 0.85
N TYR A 263 10.53 9.02 1.30
CA TYR A 263 11.35 9.26 2.49
C TYR A 263 10.45 9.51 3.69
N THR A 264 10.86 9.01 4.85
CA THR A 264 10.26 9.34 6.13
C THR A 264 10.85 10.63 6.67
N SER A 265 10.11 11.33 7.53
CA SER A 265 10.69 12.48 8.25
C SER A 265 11.73 12.01 9.28
N PHE A 266 12.70 12.87 9.59
CA PHE A 266 13.71 12.59 10.61
C PHE A 266 13.14 12.55 12.03
N ASP A 267 12.03 13.23 12.28
CA ASP A 267 11.34 13.27 13.57
C ASP A 267 10.29 12.17 13.74
N ARG A 268 10.18 11.28 12.76
CA ARG A 268 9.20 10.19 12.79
C ARG A 268 9.44 9.28 13.99
N GLU A 269 8.41 9.04 14.79
CA GLU A 269 8.48 8.07 15.90
C GLU A 269 8.72 6.65 15.39
N ASP A 270 9.38 5.84 16.21
CA ASP A 270 9.59 4.43 15.90
C ASP A 270 8.26 3.67 15.93
N GLY A 271 8.05 2.80 14.94
CA GLY A 271 6.80 2.07 14.82
C GLY A 271 6.57 1.51 13.44
N LYS A 272 5.51 0.72 13.31
CA LYS A 272 5.04 0.20 12.02
C LYS A 272 3.98 1.11 11.45
N TYR A 273 4.12 1.45 10.17
CA TYR A 273 3.23 2.37 9.50
C TYR A 273 2.67 1.77 8.21
N PRO A 274 1.34 1.68 8.07
CA PRO A 274 0.72 1.14 6.87
C PRO A 274 0.85 2.09 5.69
N ILE A 275 1.03 1.50 4.51
CA ILE A 275 0.93 2.18 3.23
C ILE A 275 -0.48 1.95 2.72
N LYS A 276 -1.21 3.03 2.45
CA LYS A 276 -2.50 2.96 1.75
C LYS A 276 -2.32 3.36 0.31
N VAL A 277 -2.94 2.63 -0.60
CA VAL A 277 -2.97 2.95 -2.01
C VAL A 277 -4.43 2.99 -2.43
N VAL A 278 -4.80 4.01 -3.20
CA VAL A 278 -6.13 4.14 -3.80
C VAL A 278 -5.99 4.36 -5.30
N ALA A 279 -6.54 3.42 -6.05
CA ALA A 279 -6.78 3.49 -7.47
C ALA A 279 -8.18 4.08 -7.73
N ARG A 280 -8.31 5.00 -8.69
CA ARG A 280 -9.58 5.64 -9.09
C ARG A 280 -9.57 5.91 -10.59
N GLY A 281 -10.74 6.05 -11.23
CA GLY A 281 -10.77 6.45 -12.65
C GLY A 281 -10.81 5.28 -13.63
N TYR A 282 -11.10 4.05 -13.17
CA TYR A 282 -11.03 2.86 -14.01
C TYR A 282 -12.40 2.49 -14.58
N GLY A 283 -12.44 2.18 -15.87
CA GLY A 283 -13.61 1.56 -16.48
C GLY A 283 -14.78 2.54 -16.73
N ILE A 284 -15.91 1.98 -17.13
CA ILE A 284 -17.11 2.73 -17.52
C ILE A 284 -17.78 3.35 -16.29
N ASN A 285 -17.77 2.64 -15.17
CA ASN A 285 -18.39 3.03 -13.91
C ASN A 285 -17.44 3.82 -12.99
N ASN A 286 -16.26 4.22 -13.48
CA ASN A 286 -15.29 4.99 -12.70
C ASN A 286 -14.91 4.28 -11.37
N LEU A 287 -14.57 3.01 -11.48
CA LEU A 287 -14.22 2.13 -10.36
C LEU A 287 -13.07 2.69 -9.52
N SER A 288 -13.12 2.35 -8.23
CA SER A 288 -12.08 2.61 -7.24
C SER A 288 -11.68 1.33 -6.50
N SER A 289 -10.41 1.21 -6.14
CA SER A 289 -9.88 0.08 -5.39
C SER A 289 -8.81 0.58 -4.43
N CYS A 290 -8.85 0.11 -3.20
CA CYS A 290 -7.99 0.54 -2.13
C CYS A 290 -7.42 -0.65 -1.34
N ILE A 291 -6.14 -0.54 -1.00
CA ILE A 291 -5.41 -1.51 -0.18
C ILE A 291 -4.57 -0.79 0.88
N ALA A 292 -4.53 -1.34 2.09
CA ALA A 292 -3.80 -0.77 3.24
C ALA A 292 -3.08 -1.83 4.09
N SER A 293 -2.61 -2.92 3.45
CA SER A 293 -2.16 -4.15 4.13
C SER A 293 -0.66 -4.25 4.38
N GLU A 294 0.17 -3.45 3.72
CA GLU A 294 1.63 -3.50 3.85
C GLU A 294 2.14 -2.39 4.76
N GLU A 295 3.17 -2.68 5.57
CA GLU A 295 3.72 -1.74 6.55
C GLU A 295 5.23 -1.57 6.40
N VAL A 296 5.71 -0.38 6.76
CA VAL A 296 7.13 -0.08 6.94
C VAL A 296 7.39 0.19 8.42
N GLU A 297 8.38 -0.51 8.98
CA GLU A 297 8.89 -0.26 10.32
C GLU A 297 9.95 0.85 10.28
N VAL A 298 9.67 1.95 10.98
CA VAL A 298 10.63 3.04 11.19
C VAL A 298 11.28 2.85 12.56
N THR A 299 12.59 3.06 12.63
CA THR A 299 13.40 2.93 13.84
C THR A 299 14.43 4.05 13.96
N GLY A 300 14.99 4.25 15.15
CA GLY A 300 16.11 5.17 15.36
C GLY A 300 15.71 6.63 15.17
N SER A 301 14.47 6.97 15.53
CA SER A 301 14.05 8.35 15.72
C SER A 301 14.97 9.05 16.72
N PRO A 302 15.47 10.26 16.43
CA PRO A 302 16.27 11.03 17.38
C PRO A 302 15.50 11.42 18.66
N PHE A 303 14.18 11.20 18.69
CA PHE A 303 13.33 11.39 19.87
C PHE A 303 13.28 10.16 20.79
N ASN A 304 13.61 8.97 20.27
CA ASN A 304 13.70 7.73 21.03
C ASN A 304 15.15 7.36 21.40
N ASP A 305 16.12 7.83 20.61
CA ASP A 305 17.53 7.63 20.87
C ASP A 305 18.14 8.82 21.61
N TYR A 306 18.34 8.68 22.92
CA TYR A 306 19.38 9.47 23.59
C TYR A 306 20.71 9.12 22.91
N ILE A 307 21.26 10.03 22.09
CA ILE A 307 22.64 9.86 21.61
C ILE A 307 23.55 10.07 22.82
N THR A 308 23.92 9.00 23.52
CA THR A 308 25.02 9.01 24.47
C THR A 308 26.31 9.18 23.67
N ARG A 309 26.79 10.42 23.56
CA ARG A 309 28.16 10.69 23.12
C ARG A 309 29.03 10.76 24.38
N SER A 310 30.03 9.88 24.46
CA SER A 310 31.12 10.06 25.42
C SER A 310 31.93 11.27 24.97
N ILE A 311 31.82 12.36 25.71
CA ILE A 311 32.51 13.62 25.47
C ILE A 311 33.61 13.71 26.54
N ASP A 312 34.86 14.01 26.16
CA ASP A 312 35.88 14.38 27.14
C ASP A 312 35.47 15.73 27.75
N PRO A 313 35.13 15.79 29.05
CA PRO A 313 34.70 17.04 29.69
C PRO A 313 35.82 18.10 29.73
N ASN A 314 37.08 17.71 29.53
CA ASN A 314 38.19 18.64 29.37
C ASN A 314 38.30 19.25 27.98
N ASN A 315 37.72 18.61 26.97
CA ASN A 315 37.65 19.11 25.60
C ASN A 315 36.31 18.76 24.96
N PRO A 316 35.20 19.38 25.44
CA PRO A 316 33.87 18.97 25.01
C PRO A 316 33.53 19.36 23.57
N PHE A 317 34.33 20.25 22.98
CA PHE A 317 34.18 20.78 21.63
C PHE A 317 35.53 20.73 20.91
N PRO A 318 35.99 19.54 20.46
CA PRO A 318 37.21 19.42 19.69
C PRO A 318 37.05 20.20 18.37
N GLY A 319 37.67 21.38 18.30
CA GLY A 319 37.43 22.38 17.26
C GLY A 319 37.05 23.77 17.80
N GLY A 320 36.99 23.95 19.13
CA GLY A 320 36.89 25.26 19.79
C GLY A 320 35.49 25.91 19.76
N MET A 321 34.54 25.36 19.01
CA MET A 321 33.18 25.89 18.92
C MET A 321 32.12 24.85 19.31
N PRO A 322 31.15 25.20 20.17
CA PRO A 322 30.02 24.34 20.45
C PRO A 322 29.18 24.13 19.18
N GLY A 323 28.77 22.87 18.94
CA GLY A 323 27.84 22.55 17.87
C GLY A 323 26.49 23.28 18.06
N PHE A 324 25.70 23.42 16.99
CA PHE A 324 24.44 24.18 17.01
C PHE A 324 23.52 23.85 18.19
N ASN A 325 23.40 22.57 18.54
CA ASN A 325 22.53 22.10 19.62
C ASN A 325 23.01 22.53 21.02
N TRP A 326 24.27 22.97 21.15
CA TRP A 326 24.92 23.38 22.40
C TRP A 326 25.08 24.89 22.55
N GLN A 327 24.80 25.69 21.51
CA GLN A 327 24.87 27.15 21.59
C GLN A 327 23.93 27.67 22.69
N GLY A 328 24.47 28.45 23.63
CA GLY A 328 23.74 28.96 24.80
C GLY A 328 23.44 27.91 25.88
N LYS A 329 23.84 26.64 25.69
CA LYS A 329 23.62 25.52 26.63
C LYS A 329 24.92 24.86 27.10
N THR A 330 26.09 25.44 26.79
CA THR A 330 27.42 24.88 27.11
C THR A 330 27.64 24.67 28.61
N THR A 331 27.01 25.51 29.44
CA THR A 331 27.11 25.42 30.91
C THR A 331 26.60 24.10 31.49
N ILE A 332 25.85 23.31 30.72
CA ILE A 332 25.43 21.96 31.11
C ILE A 332 26.65 21.02 31.09
N ILE A 333 27.49 21.09 30.06
CA ILE A 333 28.71 20.27 29.95
C ILE A 333 29.84 20.83 30.82
N ASP A 334 29.98 22.16 30.89
CA ASP A 334 31.04 22.80 31.66
C ASP A 334 30.96 22.44 33.16
N ARG A 335 29.75 22.21 33.69
CA ARG A 335 29.52 21.75 35.07
C ARG A 335 30.06 20.34 35.34
N GLU A 336 30.14 19.50 34.31
CA GLU A 336 30.59 18.10 34.45
C GLU A 336 32.12 17.98 34.47
N LYS A 337 32.84 19.05 34.15
CA LYS A 337 34.31 19.09 34.13
C LYS A 337 34.94 18.92 35.52
N ASP A 338 34.37 19.56 36.54
CA ASP A 338 34.89 19.45 37.91
C ASP A 338 34.60 18.08 38.52
N TYR A 339 33.47 17.47 38.15
CA TYR A 339 33.16 16.07 38.48
C TYR A 339 34.14 15.10 37.83
N TYR A 340 34.35 15.20 36.51
CA TYR A 340 35.27 14.33 35.75
C TYR A 340 36.72 14.40 36.25
N ASN A 341 37.18 15.59 36.64
CA ASN A 341 38.52 15.79 37.16
C ASN A 341 38.65 15.50 38.68
N GLY A 342 37.61 14.95 39.32
CA GLY A 342 37.63 14.59 40.73
C GLY A 342 37.81 15.79 41.68
N LYS A 343 37.38 16.99 41.27
CA LYS A 343 37.51 18.22 42.05
C LYS A 343 36.34 18.47 43.00
N GLU A 344 35.24 17.72 42.87
CA GLU A 344 34.13 17.76 43.81
C GLU A 344 34.38 16.86 45.05
N LYS A 345 34.06 17.36 46.25
CA LYS A 345 34.14 16.62 47.52
C LYS A 345 32.76 16.46 48.17
N GLY A 346 32.52 15.31 48.79
CA GLY A 346 31.31 15.01 49.59
C GLY A 346 30.16 14.37 48.81
N ASP A 347 28.95 14.34 49.39
CA ASP A 347 27.73 13.70 48.86
C ASP A 347 27.30 14.16 47.44
N LYS A 348 27.93 15.21 46.91
CA LYS A 348 27.74 15.70 45.53
C LYS A 348 28.18 14.69 44.47
N GLN A 349 29.09 13.77 44.79
CA GLN A 349 29.55 12.73 43.86
C GLN A 349 28.49 11.65 43.56
N LYS A 350 27.44 11.53 44.40
CA LYS A 350 26.37 10.51 44.26
C LYS A 350 25.01 11.08 43.81
N ALA A 351 24.80 12.40 43.87
CA ALA A 351 23.46 13.01 43.79
C ALA A 351 23.00 13.40 42.37
N LYS A 352 23.79 13.15 41.31
CA LYS A 352 23.41 13.51 39.94
C LYS A 352 23.79 12.41 38.97
N LEU A 353 22.97 11.36 38.90
CA LEU A 353 23.06 10.39 37.82
C LEU A 353 21.87 10.43 36.87
N GLU A 354 20.83 11.22 37.17
CA GLU A 354 19.66 11.32 36.31
C GLU A 354 19.17 12.77 36.23
N LEU A 355 18.84 13.23 35.02
CA LEU A 355 18.06 14.45 34.83
C LEU A 355 16.73 14.24 35.56
N SER A 356 16.30 15.22 36.36
CA SER A 356 15.00 15.10 37.02
C SER A 356 13.90 14.96 35.94
N PRO A 357 12.82 14.22 36.20
CA PRO A 357 11.69 14.12 35.28
C PRO A 357 11.16 15.50 34.82
N GLU A 358 11.26 16.51 35.70
CA GLU A 358 10.90 17.90 35.41
C GLU A 358 11.83 18.54 34.37
N GLU A 359 13.15 18.33 34.49
CA GLU A 359 14.14 18.83 33.54
C GLU A 359 13.95 18.17 32.15
N ILE A 360 13.66 16.86 32.13
CA ILE A 360 13.36 16.10 30.90
C ILE A 360 12.09 16.65 30.23
N ASN A 361 11.02 16.87 30.99
CA ASN A 361 9.77 17.41 30.48
C ASN A 361 9.92 18.85 29.96
N ARG A 362 10.74 19.67 30.63
CA ARG A 362 11.06 21.03 30.14
C ARG A 362 11.79 20.97 28.81
N ILE A 363 12.76 20.07 28.66
CA ILE A 363 13.52 19.90 27.40
C ILE A 363 12.58 19.44 26.27
N LYS A 364 11.72 18.44 26.52
CA LYS A 364 10.72 17.95 25.56
C LYS A 364 9.74 19.05 25.11
N GLY A 365 9.40 19.99 26.01
CA GLY A 365 8.53 21.13 25.69
C GLY A 365 9.21 22.26 24.91
N THR A 366 10.52 22.21 24.68
CA THR A 366 11.23 23.28 23.97
C THR A 366 11.15 23.05 22.47
N LYS A 367 10.49 23.94 21.72
CA LYS A 367 10.50 23.87 20.25
C LYS A 367 11.92 24.04 19.71
N PRO A 368 12.36 23.21 18.74
CA PRO A 368 13.64 23.41 18.07
C PRO A 368 13.66 24.80 17.41
N SER A 369 14.75 25.53 17.59
CA SER A 369 15.00 26.75 16.83
C SER A 369 15.46 26.38 15.41
N GLU A 370 14.74 26.83 14.39
CA GLU A 370 15.16 26.66 13.00
C GLU A 370 16.55 27.32 12.78
N VAL A 371 17.50 26.53 12.26
CA VAL A 371 18.82 27.04 11.89
C VAL A 371 18.76 27.53 10.45
N SER A 372 19.03 28.82 10.22
CA SER A 372 19.04 29.39 8.88
C SER A 372 20.20 28.85 8.04
N LYS A 373 20.03 28.78 6.71
CA LYS A 373 21.05 28.32 5.75
C LYS A 373 22.40 29.03 5.94
N ASN A 374 22.39 30.32 6.25
CA ASN A 374 23.62 31.11 6.45
C ASN A 374 24.38 30.69 7.72
N LYS A 375 23.66 30.45 8.83
CA LYS A 375 24.28 29.96 10.06
C LYS A 375 24.92 28.59 9.83
N ALA A 376 24.22 27.66 9.19
CA ALA A 376 24.77 26.34 8.88
C ALA A 376 26.05 26.40 8.03
N LYS A 377 26.15 27.35 7.09
CA LYS A 377 27.33 27.58 6.25
C LYS A 377 28.53 28.13 7.03
N GLU A 378 28.31 29.13 7.91
CA GLU A 378 29.37 29.69 8.77
C GLU A 378 30.00 28.64 9.67
N PHE A 379 29.18 27.75 10.25
CA PHE A 379 29.68 26.69 11.12
C PHE A 379 30.59 25.69 10.40
N ASN A 380 30.22 25.27 9.19
CA ASN A 380 31.05 24.37 8.38
C ASN A 380 32.36 25.01 7.94
N ASN A 381 32.36 26.31 7.61
CA ASN A 381 33.59 27.03 7.26
C ASN A 381 34.54 27.16 8.46
N ASN A 382 34.00 27.37 9.67
CA ASN A 382 34.81 27.44 10.89
C ASN A 382 35.39 26.09 11.31
N LEU A 383 34.73 24.97 10.97
CA LEU A 383 35.27 23.62 11.19
C LEU A 383 36.48 23.31 10.29
N GLN A 384 36.50 23.83 9.06
CA GLN A 384 37.64 23.65 8.14
C GLN A 384 38.87 24.47 8.55
N ASN A 385 38.67 25.68 9.10
CA ASN A 385 39.77 26.54 9.52
C ASN A 385 40.44 26.11 10.84
N ASN A 386 39.86 25.17 11.59
CA ASN A 386 40.40 24.66 12.85
C ASN A 386 41.05 23.26 12.70
N GLN A 387 41.35 22.84 11.47
CA GLN A 387 42.10 21.61 11.16
C GLN A 387 43.54 21.85 10.67
N GLU A 388 44.08 23.08 10.78
CA GLU A 388 45.53 23.35 10.65
C GLU A 388 46.26 23.30 12.00
#